data_AF-A0AAD7ILP1-F1
#
_entry.id   AF-A0AAD7ILP1-F1
#
_cell.length_a   1.000
_cell.length_b   1.000
_cell.length_c   1.000
_cell.angle_alpha   90.00
_cell.angle_beta   90.00
_cell.angle_gamma   90.00
#
_symmetry.space_group_name_H-M   'P 1'
#
loop_
_entity.id
_entity.type
_entity.pdbx_description
1 polymer ?
#
loop_
_entity_poly.entity_id
_entity_poly.type
_entity_poly.pdbx_seq_one_letter_code
_entity_poly.pdbx_strand_id
1 'polypeptide(L)'
;MSTNPTDSPLDLYNISLLLNYERASTDPRFIHARLRHVVDASTPLSTPVAAIVLAPQWIVSTGEKDGFIFEIDTSASGPDLPSNMLPSPVPAALNRLTPKQLESIYWQTRDHDGCYQSIALLQHFFDLYPIDVSLRVRTCGGKDFITPAFTRVILELKLIRPKRTTITYFGDAGRGLGGRSTFALESLDAFYKRMATVALSADTKNPKITPRMRPAPDDVDAWLKTAAKRA
;
A
#
# COMPACT_ATOMS: atom_id res chain seq x y z
N MET A 1 3.66 -13.79 -40.67
CA MET A 1 4.40 -12.71 -39.99
C MET A 1 4.21 -12.92 -38.50
N SER A 2 5.24 -13.43 -37.82
CA SER A 2 5.23 -13.61 -36.36
C SER A 2 5.59 -12.27 -35.76
N THR A 3 4.64 -11.61 -35.12
CA THR A 3 4.88 -10.40 -34.34
C THR A 3 5.72 -10.79 -33.13
N ASN A 4 6.91 -10.20 -32.97
CA ASN A 4 7.66 -10.35 -31.73
C ASN A 4 6.73 -9.88 -30.58
N PRO A 5 6.60 -10.65 -29.48
CA PRO A 5 5.76 -10.26 -28.34
C PRO A 5 6.18 -8.95 -27.67
N THR A 6 7.29 -8.34 -28.09
CA THR A 6 7.82 -7.04 -27.65
C THR A 6 7.08 -5.83 -28.20
N ASP A 7 6.19 -5.97 -29.19
CA ASP A 7 5.51 -4.82 -29.82
C ASP A 7 4.23 -4.37 -29.10
N SER A 8 3.74 -5.14 -28.12
CA SER A 8 2.53 -4.77 -27.38
C SER A 8 2.88 -3.82 -26.22
N PRO A 9 2.16 -2.70 -26.05
CA PRO A 9 2.40 -1.80 -24.94
C PRO A 9 2.15 -2.50 -23.61
N LEU A 10 3.06 -2.25 -22.67
CA LEU A 10 2.92 -2.66 -21.27
C LEU A 10 1.64 -2.05 -20.69
N ASP A 11 0.77 -2.86 -20.12
CA ASP A 11 -0.49 -2.36 -19.56
C ASP A 11 -0.32 -1.97 -18.09
N LEU A 12 -0.40 -0.67 -17.79
CA LEU A 12 -0.12 -0.15 -16.46
C LEU A 12 -1.09 -0.70 -15.39
N TYR A 13 -2.35 -0.97 -15.76
CA TYR A 13 -3.32 -1.54 -14.81
C TYR A 13 -2.91 -2.98 -14.44
N ASN A 14 -2.60 -3.81 -15.44
CA ASN A 14 -2.18 -5.19 -15.22
C ASN A 14 -0.86 -5.23 -14.41
N ILE A 15 0.11 -4.39 -14.76
CA ILE A 15 1.38 -4.28 -14.05
C ILE A 15 1.16 -3.84 -12.59
N SER A 16 0.33 -2.81 -12.38
CA SER A 16 0.03 -2.33 -11.02
C SER A 16 -0.64 -3.42 -10.16
N LEU A 17 -1.49 -4.24 -10.76
CA LEU A 17 -2.13 -5.38 -10.09
C LEU A 17 -1.09 -6.41 -9.64
N LEU A 18 -0.20 -6.83 -10.54
CA LEU A 18 0.85 -7.81 -10.26
C LEU A 18 1.87 -7.28 -9.23
N LEU A 19 2.34 -6.06 -9.41
CA LEU A 19 3.26 -5.43 -8.47
C LEU A 19 2.63 -5.28 -7.08
N ASN A 20 1.35 -4.89 -6.99
CA ASN A 20 0.69 -4.76 -5.70
C ASN A 20 0.43 -6.12 -5.03
N TYR A 21 0.16 -7.18 -5.82
CA TYR A 21 0.11 -8.55 -5.32
C TYR A 21 1.46 -8.98 -4.73
N GLU A 22 2.54 -8.84 -5.50
CA GLU A 22 3.89 -9.21 -5.07
C GLU A 22 4.33 -8.45 -3.82
N ARG A 23 4.10 -7.12 -3.82
CA ARG A 23 4.41 -6.26 -2.67
C ARG A 23 3.65 -6.70 -1.42
N ALA A 24 2.34 -6.86 -1.51
CA ALA A 24 1.54 -7.10 -0.31
C ALA A 24 1.68 -8.52 0.24
N SER A 25 1.83 -9.52 -0.65
CA SER A 25 1.92 -10.93 -0.27
C SER A 25 3.30 -11.36 0.23
N THR A 26 4.34 -10.57 -0.07
CA THR A 26 5.73 -10.89 0.30
C THR A 26 6.41 -9.80 1.12
N ASP A 27 5.66 -8.84 1.64
CA ASP A 27 6.20 -7.79 2.52
C ASP A 27 6.88 -8.42 3.75
N PRO A 28 8.20 -8.24 3.94
CA PRO A 28 8.94 -8.89 5.01
C PRO A 28 8.42 -8.55 6.41
N ARG A 29 7.73 -7.41 6.56
CA ARG A 29 7.12 -7.00 7.84
C ARG A 29 5.92 -7.85 8.23
N PHE A 30 5.25 -8.45 7.24
CA PHE A 30 3.99 -9.16 7.39
C PHE A 30 4.10 -10.66 7.14
N ILE A 31 5.30 -11.16 6.88
CA ILE A 31 5.53 -12.60 6.66
C ILE A 31 4.95 -13.37 7.84
N HIS A 32 3.93 -14.15 7.54
CA HIS A 32 3.22 -15.02 8.47
C HIS A 32 2.50 -14.29 9.61
N ALA A 33 2.21 -13.01 9.44
CA ALA A 33 1.43 -12.23 10.39
C ALA A 33 -0.04 -12.68 10.38
N ARG A 34 -0.58 -12.95 11.57
CA ARG A 34 -1.98 -13.34 11.80
C ARG A 34 -2.68 -12.30 12.66
N LEU A 35 -3.84 -11.83 12.21
CA LEU A 35 -4.65 -10.84 12.91
C LEU A 35 -5.17 -11.44 14.22
N ARG A 36 -4.87 -10.79 15.34
CA ARG A 36 -5.32 -11.18 16.68
C ARG A 36 -6.40 -10.26 17.22
N HIS A 37 -6.27 -8.95 16.99
CA HIS A 37 -7.22 -7.97 17.50
C HIS A 37 -7.48 -6.85 16.48
N VAL A 38 -8.74 -6.40 16.47
CA VAL A 38 -9.18 -5.18 15.81
C VAL A 38 -9.63 -4.20 16.89
N VAL A 39 -9.09 -2.99 16.83
CA VAL A 39 -9.45 -1.85 17.66
C VAL A 39 -10.18 -0.87 16.77
N ASP A 40 -11.38 -0.50 17.15
CA ASP A 40 -12.20 0.47 16.45
C ASP A 40 -12.95 1.34 17.48
N ALA A 41 -13.80 2.26 17.02
CA ALA A 41 -14.58 3.12 17.90
C ALA A 41 -15.53 2.34 18.85
N SER A 42 -15.89 1.11 18.52
CA SER A 42 -16.76 0.24 19.30
C SER A 42 -16.00 -0.70 20.26
N THR A 43 -14.71 -0.89 20.03
CA THR A 43 -13.83 -1.77 20.82
C THR A 43 -12.65 -0.96 21.34
N PRO A 44 -12.83 -0.17 22.41
CA PRO A 44 -11.71 0.51 23.05
C PRO A 44 -10.71 -0.53 23.56
N LEU A 45 -9.42 -0.23 23.45
CA LEU A 45 -8.40 -1.10 24.03
C LEU A 45 -8.58 -1.17 25.54
N SER A 46 -8.95 -2.35 26.03
CA SER A 46 -8.93 -2.67 27.46
C SER A 46 -7.50 -2.82 27.99
N THR A 47 -6.52 -3.04 27.09
CA THR A 47 -5.09 -3.17 27.43
C THR A 47 -4.28 -2.12 26.67
N PRO A 48 -3.48 -1.27 27.34
CA PRO A 48 -2.55 -0.40 26.64
C PRO A 48 -1.55 -1.27 25.90
N VAL A 49 -1.71 -1.43 24.59
CA VAL A 49 -0.62 -1.93 23.75
C VAL A 49 0.44 -0.84 23.81
N ALA A 50 1.65 -1.17 24.27
CA ALA A 50 2.74 -0.19 24.45
C ALA A 50 2.94 0.68 23.20
N ALA A 51 2.72 0.14 22.00
CA ALA A 51 2.78 0.89 20.75
C ALA A 51 1.77 2.05 20.61
N ILE A 52 0.60 1.97 21.26
CA ILE A 52 -0.42 3.03 21.23
C ILE A 52 -0.03 4.16 22.18
N VAL A 53 0.60 3.82 23.32
CA VAL A 53 1.20 4.81 24.23
C VAL A 53 2.36 5.54 23.54
N LEU A 54 3.11 4.85 22.68
CA LEU A 54 4.23 5.38 21.92
C LEU A 54 3.85 6.06 20.60
N ALA A 55 2.55 6.24 20.33
CA ALA A 55 2.03 6.84 19.12
C ALA A 55 1.30 8.18 19.40
N PRO A 56 2.00 9.29 19.69
CA PRO A 56 1.38 10.59 20.00
C PRO A 56 0.32 11.01 18.97
N GLN A 57 0.57 10.74 17.69
CA GLN A 57 -0.31 11.04 16.57
C GLN A 57 -1.62 10.23 16.58
N TRP A 58 -1.64 9.04 17.19
CA TRP A 58 -2.89 8.32 17.47
C TRP A 58 -3.72 9.06 18.51
N ILE A 59 -3.08 9.57 19.57
CA ILE A 59 -3.74 10.30 20.66
C ILE A 59 -4.33 11.61 20.14
N VAL A 60 -3.54 12.42 19.42
CA VAL A 60 -3.97 13.74 18.92
C VAL A 60 -4.90 13.70 17.71
N SER A 61 -5.03 12.56 17.03
CA SER A 61 -5.96 12.44 15.90
C SER A 61 -7.40 12.55 16.39
N THR A 62 -8.20 13.39 15.72
CA THR A 62 -9.63 13.56 16.01
C THR A 62 -10.52 12.84 15.01
N GLY A 63 -9.92 12.17 14.02
CA GLY A 63 -10.64 11.41 13.00
C GLY A 63 -11.01 10.00 13.46
N GLU A 64 -11.54 9.21 12.53
CA GLU A 64 -11.76 7.78 12.74
C GLU A 64 -10.44 7.06 13.00
N LYS A 65 -10.47 6.03 13.84
CA LYS A 65 -9.28 5.32 14.31
C LYS A 65 -9.49 3.83 14.23
N ASP A 66 -8.60 3.16 13.49
CA ASP A 66 -8.57 1.71 13.35
C ASP A 66 -7.20 1.18 13.78
N GLY A 67 -7.18 0.20 14.67
CA GLY A 67 -5.96 -0.44 15.17
C GLY A 67 -5.98 -1.93 14.88
N PHE A 68 -4.86 -2.46 14.42
CA PHE A 68 -4.74 -3.87 14.06
C PHE A 68 -3.53 -4.49 14.74
N ILE A 69 -3.74 -5.57 15.47
CA ILE A 69 -2.69 -6.29 16.19
C ILE A 69 -2.49 -7.62 15.50
N PHE A 70 -1.26 -7.89 15.10
CA PHE A 70 -0.81 -9.12 14.47
C PHE A 70 0.19 -9.86 15.35
N GLU A 71 0.18 -11.18 15.25
CA GLU A 71 1.19 -12.07 15.80
C GLU A 71 1.84 -12.86 14.67
N ILE A 72 3.13 -13.16 14.79
CA ILE A 72 3.85 -13.94 13.77
C ILE A 72 3.65 -15.42 14.05
N ASP A 73 3.08 -16.13 13.08
CA ASP A 73 2.95 -17.58 13.10
C ASP A 73 4.17 -18.22 12.44
N THR A 74 5.15 -18.63 13.24
CA THR A 74 6.39 -19.25 12.76
C THR A 74 6.19 -20.62 12.10
N SER A 75 5.00 -21.22 12.23
CA SER A 75 4.67 -22.50 11.59
C SER A 75 4.04 -22.34 10.20
N ALA A 76 3.64 -21.12 9.84
CA ALA A 76 3.03 -20.88 8.54
C ALA A 76 4.05 -20.95 7.40
N SER A 77 3.53 -21.19 6.19
CA SER A 77 4.32 -21.21 4.96
C SER A 77 3.53 -20.58 3.81
N GLY A 78 4.26 -20.18 2.77
CA GLY A 78 3.67 -19.56 1.58
C GLY A 78 3.36 -18.06 1.73
N PRO A 79 2.74 -17.45 0.70
CA PRO A 79 2.43 -16.04 0.68
C PRO A 79 1.31 -15.67 1.67
N ASP A 80 1.38 -14.46 2.23
CA ASP A 80 0.28 -13.93 3.02
C ASP A 80 -0.80 -13.34 2.10
N LEU A 81 -2.04 -13.70 2.37
CA LEU A 81 -3.22 -13.36 1.60
C LEU A 81 -4.34 -12.91 2.55
N PRO A 82 -5.33 -12.14 2.07
CA PRO A 82 -6.51 -11.83 2.86
C PRO A 82 -7.21 -13.08 3.44
N SER A 83 -7.18 -14.20 2.69
CA SER A 83 -7.85 -15.45 3.05
C SER A 83 -7.14 -16.26 4.13
N ASN A 84 -5.85 -16.03 4.38
CA ASN A 84 -5.07 -16.75 5.41
C ASN A 84 -4.59 -15.82 6.55
N MET A 85 -5.15 -14.60 6.63
CA MET A 85 -4.76 -13.60 7.62
C MET A 85 -5.25 -13.92 9.05
N LEU A 86 -6.17 -14.86 9.22
CA LEU A 86 -6.67 -15.27 10.53
C LEU A 86 -5.87 -16.45 11.10
N PRO A 87 -5.61 -16.49 12.42
CA PRO A 87 -4.95 -17.62 13.07
C PRO A 87 -5.91 -18.82 13.16
N SER A 88 -5.34 -20.00 13.39
CA SER A 88 -6.10 -21.22 13.70
C SER A 88 -5.81 -21.70 15.12
N PRO A 89 -6.82 -21.88 16.00
CA PRO A 89 -8.23 -21.58 15.78
C PRO A 89 -8.52 -20.06 15.72
N VAL A 90 -9.62 -19.68 15.07
CA VAL A 90 -10.02 -18.27 14.93
C VAL A 90 -10.62 -17.75 16.26
N PRO A 91 -10.09 -16.66 16.84
CA PRO A 91 -10.66 -16.03 18.03
C PRO A 91 -12.11 -15.59 17.81
N ALA A 92 -12.96 -15.78 18.84
CA ALA A 92 -14.38 -15.45 18.76
C ALA A 92 -14.64 -13.98 18.34
N ALA A 93 -13.80 -13.04 18.79
CA ALA A 93 -13.91 -11.63 18.44
C ALA A 93 -13.67 -11.32 16.95
N LEU A 94 -12.99 -12.22 16.23
CA LEU A 94 -12.69 -12.09 14.80
C LEU A 94 -13.70 -12.84 13.90
N ASN A 95 -14.49 -13.77 14.46
CA ASN A 95 -15.53 -14.50 13.70
C ASN A 95 -16.60 -13.59 13.10
N ARG A 96 -16.74 -12.36 13.61
CA ARG A 96 -17.66 -11.34 13.07
C ARG A 96 -17.19 -10.71 11.76
N LEU A 97 -15.92 -10.88 11.38
CA LEU A 97 -15.34 -10.21 10.22
C LEU A 97 -15.71 -10.97 8.93
N THR A 98 -16.35 -10.24 8.01
CA THR A 98 -16.62 -10.74 6.66
C THR A 98 -15.34 -10.81 5.82
N PRO A 99 -15.31 -11.61 4.74
CA PRO A 99 -14.17 -11.65 3.81
C PRO A 99 -13.76 -10.27 3.29
N LYS A 100 -14.74 -9.40 2.99
CA LYS A 100 -14.47 -8.02 2.53
C LYS A 100 -13.83 -7.15 3.61
N GLN A 101 -14.20 -7.33 4.87
CA GLN A 101 -13.57 -6.63 5.99
C GLN A 101 -12.13 -7.13 6.19
N LEU A 102 -11.89 -8.44 6.09
CA LEU A 102 -10.55 -9.01 6.15
C LEU A 102 -9.67 -8.48 5.02
N GLU A 103 -10.18 -8.42 3.79
CA GLU A 103 -9.48 -7.82 2.66
C GLU A 103 -9.18 -6.33 2.90
N SER A 104 -10.13 -5.57 3.43
CA SER A 104 -9.91 -4.15 3.76
C SER A 104 -8.80 -3.97 4.81
N ILE A 105 -8.82 -4.78 5.87
CA ILE A 105 -7.79 -4.76 6.92
C ILE A 105 -6.43 -5.16 6.35
N TYR A 106 -6.38 -6.20 5.52
CA TYR A 106 -5.16 -6.67 4.85
C TYR A 106 -4.50 -5.55 4.05
N TRP A 107 -5.27 -4.83 3.23
CA TRP A 107 -4.74 -3.74 2.42
C TRP A 107 -4.38 -2.51 3.24
N GLN A 108 -5.20 -2.12 4.22
CA GLN A 108 -4.92 -0.96 5.09
C GLN A 108 -3.63 -1.13 5.89
N THR A 109 -3.40 -2.31 6.45
CA THR A 109 -2.24 -2.61 7.29
C THR A 109 -0.94 -2.61 6.49
N ARG A 110 -0.99 -3.14 5.27
CA ARG A 110 0.15 -3.20 4.34
C ARG A 110 0.39 -1.92 3.54
N ASP A 111 -0.45 -0.89 3.71
CA ASP A 111 -0.25 0.42 3.08
C ASP A 111 0.63 1.36 3.91
N HIS A 112 1.12 0.91 5.07
CA HIS A 112 2.14 1.64 5.82
C HIS A 112 3.43 1.76 4.99
N ASP A 113 3.85 2.98 4.68
CA ASP A 113 4.88 3.29 3.67
C ASP A 113 4.63 2.70 2.26
N GLY A 114 3.40 2.25 1.99
CA GLY A 114 3.03 1.52 0.77
C GLY A 114 3.23 2.34 -0.51
N CYS A 115 3.11 3.66 -0.43
CA CYS A 115 3.36 4.56 -1.55
C CYS A 115 4.83 4.58 -1.99
N TYR A 116 5.77 4.68 -1.05
CA TYR A 116 7.19 4.70 -1.33
C TYR A 116 7.63 3.37 -1.92
N GLN A 117 7.15 2.28 -1.32
CA GLN A 117 7.37 0.92 -1.83
C GLN A 117 6.80 0.76 -3.24
N SER A 118 5.57 1.20 -3.51
CA SER A 118 4.94 1.07 -4.82
C SER A 118 5.66 1.86 -5.90
N ILE A 119 6.13 3.08 -5.60
CA ILE A 119 6.90 3.90 -6.55
C ILE A 119 8.26 3.25 -6.82
N ALA A 120 8.98 2.83 -5.79
CA ALA A 120 10.27 2.15 -5.94
C ALA A 120 10.12 0.83 -6.72
N LEU A 121 9.07 0.06 -6.44
CA LEU A 121 8.74 -1.17 -7.15
C LEU A 121 8.47 -0.93 -8.63
N LEU A 122 7.66 0.09 -8.96
CA LEU A 122 7.39 0.48 -10.33
C LEU A 122 8.65 0.98 -11.06
N GLN A 123 9.52 1.70 -10.36
CA GLN A 123 10.82 2.10 -10.91
C GLN A 123 11.70 0.90 -11.23
N HIS A 124 11.86 -0.04 -10.30
CA HIS A 124 12.65 -1.25 -10.49
C HIS A 124 12.08 -2.12 -11.62
N PHE A 125 10.76 -2.20 -11.74
CA PHE A 125 10.09 -2.90 -12.83
C PHE A 125 10.43 -2.25 -14.19
N PHE A 126 10.31 -0.93 -14.32
CA PHE A 126 10.63 -0.25 -15.57
C PHE A 126 12.12 -0.27 -15.91
N ASP A 127 13.01 -0.40 -14.93
CA ASP A 127 14.44 -0.58 -15.18
C ASP A 127 14.77 -1.95 -15.85
N LEU A 128 13.81 -2.89 -15.90
CA LEU A 128 13.93 -4.16 -16.63
C LEU A 128 13.65 -4.03 -18.14
N TYR A 129 13.18 -2.87 -18.59
CA TYR A 129 12.78 -2.62 -19.97
C TYR A 129 13.59 -1.47 -20.59
N PRO A 130 13.62 -1.36 -21.94
CA PRO A 130 14.14 -0.17 -22.62
C PRO A 130 13.44 1.10 -22.14
N ILE A 131 14.17 2.22 -22.11
CA ILE A 131 13.67 3.51 -21.61
C ILE A 131 12.41 3.98 -22.37
N ASP A 132 12.30 3.64 -23.65
CA ASP A 132 11.23 4.01 -24.58
C ASP A 132 10.09 2.99 -24.65
N VAL A 133 10.06 1.98 -23.77
CA VAL A 133 8.97 1.00 -23.73
C VAL A 133 7.61 1.69 -23.67
N SER A 134 6.69 1.26 -24.54
CA SER A 134 5.35 1.82 -24.62
C SER A 134 4.49 1.34 -23.44
N LEU A 135 3.80 2.27 -22.79
CA LEU A 135 2.92 2.04 -21.66
C LEU A 135 1.49 2.43 -22.03
N ARG A 136 0.55 1.50 -21.88
CA ARG A 136 -0.90 1.73 -21.98
C ARG A 136 -1.44 2.15 -20.62
N VAL A 137 -2.06 3.32 -20.58
CA VAL A 137 -2.71 3.90 -19.40
C VAL A 137 -4.22 3.89 -19.63
N ARG A 138 -4.94 3.14 -18.79
CA ARG A 138 -6.41 3.09 -18.79
C ARG A 138 -6.96 4.10 -17.80
N THR A 139 -7.91 4.93 -18.22
CA THR A 139 -8.58 5.89 -17.34
C THR A 139 -9.95 5.39 -16.90
N CYS A 140 -10.44 5.92 -15.77
CA CYS A 140 -11.77 5.60 -15.26
C CYS A 140 -12.92 5.96 -16.22
N GLY A 141 -12.68 6.88 -17.17
CA GLY A 141 -13.65 7.24 -18.21
C GLY A 141 -13.68 6.28 -19.41
N GLY A 142 -12.98 5.14 -19.34
CA GLY A 142 -12.89 4.17 -20.42
C GLY A 142 -12.00 4.59 -21.60
N LYS A 143 -11.25 5.70 -21.45
CA LYS A 143 -10.25 6.14 -22.43
C LYS A 143 -8.89 5.57 -22.12
N ASP A 144 -8.18 5.19 -23.16
CA ASP A 144 -6.81 4.70 -23.07
C ASP A 144 -5.84 5.66 -23.76
N PHE A 145 -4.65 5.78 -23.21
CA PHE A 145 -3.54 6.52 -23.80
C PHE A 145 -2.31 5.63 -23.84
N ILE A 146 -1.52 5.76 -24.91
CA ILE A 146 -0.22 5.12 -25.01
C ILE A 146 0.83 6.21 -24.85
N THR A 147 1.82 5.97 -24.00
CA THR A 147 2.91 6.90 -23.76
C THR A 147 4.20 6.14 -23.47
N PRO A 148 5.39 6.68 -23.80
CA PRO A 148 6.64 6.08 -23.35
C PRO A 148 6.72 6.08 -21.82
N ALA A 149 7.20 4.99 -21.22
CA ALA A 149 7.28 4.88 -19.76
C ALA A 149 8.16 5.96 -19.11
N PHE A 150 9.15 6.52 -19.82
CA PHE A 150 10.02 7.57 -19.29
C PHE A 150 9.34 8.93 -19.09
N THR A 151 8.15 9.16 -19.65
CA THR A 151 7.42 10.43 -19.48
C THR A 151 6.80 10.60 -18.09
N ARG A 152 6.86 9.55 -17.26
CA ARG A 152 6.32 9.53 -15.91
C ARG A 152 7.05 10.52 -14.99
N VAL A 153 6.29 11.10 -14.07
CA VAL A 153 6.81 11.91 -12.95
C VAL A 153 6.16 11.47 -11.65
N ILE A 154 6.88 11.65 -10.54
CA ILE A 154 6.38 11.38 -9.20
C ILE A 154 5.90 12.70 -8.60
N LEU A 155 4.65 12.72 -8.16
CA LEU A 155 4.03 13.86 -7.49
C LEU A 155 3.88 13.56 -6.00
N GLU A 156 4.61 14.30 -5.17
CA GLU A 156 4.53 14.23 -3.71
C GLU A 156 3.64 15.36 -3.19
N LEU A 157 2.57 15.01 -2.49
CA LEU A 157 1.59 15.95 -1.95
C LEU A 157 1.49 15.82 -0.43
N LYS A 158 1.44 16.97 0.25
CA LYS A 158 1.26 17.01 1.70
C LYS A 158 -0.22 16.96 2.04
N LEU A 159 -0.66 15.86 2.68
CA LEU A 159 -2.01 15.76 3.22
C LEU A 159 -2.13 16.53 4.54
N ILE A 160 -3.22 17.29 4.68
CA ILE A 160 -3.53 18.09 5.86
C ILE A 160 -4.74 17.47 6.55
N ARG A 161 -4.56 17.06 7.81
CA ARG A 161 -5.58 16.46 8.68
C ARG A 161 -6.29 15.25 8.01
N PRO A 162 -5.65 14.07 7.99
CA PRO A 162 -6.29 12.86 7.48
C PRO A 162 -7.56 12.56 8.29
N LYS A 163 -8.64 12.16 7.61
CA LYS A 163 -9.94 11.90 8.27
C LYS A 163 -9.97 10.58 9.03
N ARG A 164 -9.07 9.66 8.69
CA ARG A 164 -8.90 8.36 9.32
C ARG A 164 -7.42 8.13 9.63
N THR A 165 -7.15 7.50 10.76
CA THR A 165 -5.81 7.11 11.21
C THR A 165 -5.81 5.61 11.49
N THR A 166 -4.86 4.90 10.89
CA THR A 166 -4.66 3.48 11.14
C THR A 166 -3.36 3.26 11.88
N ILE A 167 -3.36 2.37 12.87
CA ILE A 167 -2.15 1.85 13.50
C ILE A 167 -2.09 0.34 13.30
N THR A 168 -0.91 -0.17 12.96
CA THR A 168 -0.67 -1.60 12.82
C THR A 168 0.45 -2.00 13.74
N TYR A 169 0.29 -3.13 14.42
CA TYR A 169 1.25 -3.66 15.36
C TYR A 169 1.54 -5.13 15.05
N PHE A 170 2.81 -5.52 15.14
CA PHE A 170 3.28 -6.89 14.90
C PHE A 170 4.43 -7.23 15.87
N GLY A 171 4.32 -8.34 16.60
CA GLY A 171 5.39 -8.84 17.50
C GLY A 171 5.74 -7.89 18.66
N ASP A 172 6.98 -7.91 19.18
CA ASP A 172 7.47 -6.97 20.22
C ASP A 172 8.04 -5.66 19.63
N ALA A 173 8.24 -5.63 18.31
CA ALA A 173 8.81 -4.50 17.58
C ALA A 173 7.69 -3.73 16.87
N GLY A 174 6.84 -3.04 17.65
CA GLY A 174 5.83 -2.16 17.08
C GLY A 174 6.46 -1.13 16.12
N ARG A 175 6.08 -1.18 14.83
CA ARG A 175 6.43 -0.12 13.87
C ARG A 175 5.20 0.30 13.09
N GLY A 176 4.97 1.61 13.07
CA GLY A 176 4.32 2.27 11.94
C GLY A 176 3.09 3.08 12.28
N LEU A 177 3.22 4.40 12.10
CA LEU A 177 2.11 5.31 11.84
C LEU A 177 2.48 6.08 10.58
N GLY A 178 1.67 5.96 9.54
CA GLY A 178 1.99 6.55 8.24
C GLY A 178 1.46 5.73 7.06
N GLY A 179 0.22 5.99 6.67
CA GLY A 179 -0.20 5.80 5.29
C GLY A 179 -0.27 7.17 4.64
N ARG A 180 0.57 7.47 3.65
CA ARG A 180 0.45 8.68 2.84
C ARG A 180 0.87 8.40 1.40
N SER A 181 -0.01 7.83 0.59
CA SER A 181 -0.41 8.40 -0.71
C SER A 181 -1.30 7.42 -1.46
N THR A 182 -2.03 7.96 -2.43
CA THR A 182 -2.77 7.16 -3.40
C THR A 182 -2.10 7.35 -4.76
N PHE A 183 -1.85 6.26 -5.47
CA PHE A 183 -1.55 6.34 -6.90
C PHE A 183 -2.85 6.62 -7.66
N ALA A 184 -2.79 7.45 -8.69
CA ALA A 184 -3.98 7.90 -9.36
C ALA A 184 -3.75 8.06 -10.86
N LEU A 185 -4.56 7.37 -11.64
CA LEU A 185 -4.61 7.48 -13.09
C LEU A 185 -5.82 8.34 -13.47
N GLU A 186 -5.76 9.60 -13.06
CA GLU A 186 -6.84 10.56 -13.24
C GLU A 186 -6.28 11.98 -13.43
N SER A 187 -7.13 12.92 -13.86
CA SER A 187 -6.74 14.33 -13.92
C SER A 187 -6.46 14.87 -12.51
N LEU A 188 -5.62 15.91 -12.40
CA LEU A 188 -5.35 16.55 -11.10
C LEU A 188 -6.65 17.00 -10.40
N ASP A 189 -7.64 17.48 -11.14
CA ASP A 189 -8.94 17.87 -10.58
C ASP A 189 -9.71 16.69 -9.98
N ALA A 190 -9.75 15.55 -10.69
CA ALA A 190 -10.40 14.34 -10.20
C ALA A 190 -9.66 13.80 -8.96
N PHE A 191 -8.33 13.81 -9.03
CA PHE A 191 -7.46 13.46 -7.91
C PHE A 191 -7.74 14.34 -6.69
N TYR A 192 -7.82 15.66 -6.84
CA TYR A 192 -8.10 16.58 -5.74
C TYR A 192 -9.50 16.38 -5.15
N LYS A 193 -10.51 16.15 -5.99
CA LYS A 193 -11.87 15.80 -5.54
C LYS A 193 -11.86 14.51 -4.72
N ARG A 194 -11.14 13.47 -5.18
CA ARG A 194 -11.01 12.21 -4.44
C ARG A 194 -10.24 12.41 -3.13
N MET A 195 -9.18 13.22 -3.15
CA MET A 195 -8.37 13.50 -1.96
C MET A 195 -9.14 14.25 -0.87
N ALA A 196 -10.12 15.08 -1.24
CA ALA A 196 -11.04 15.71 -0.28
C ALA A 196 -11.92 14.69 0.47
N THR A 197 -12.01 13.44 0.01
CA THR A 197 -12.70 12.37 0.75
C THR A 197 -11.84 11.79 1.87
N VAL A 198 -10.51 11.76 1.71
CA VAL A 198 -9.57 11.09 2.65
C VAL A 198 -8.85 12.05 3.61
N ALA A 199 -8.72 13.32 3.24
CA ALA A 199 -8.14 14.37 4.08
C ALA A 199 -9.01 15.64 4.01
N LEU A 200 -8.84 16.56 4.98
CA LEU A 200 -9.52 17.85 4.90
C LEU A 200 -8.99 18.70 3.74
N SER A 201 -7.69 18.61 3.45
CA SER A 201 -7.09 19.19 2.26
C SER A 201 -5.76 18.51 1.90
N ALA A 202 -5.27 18.78 0.69
CA ALA A 202 -3.90 18.51 0.29
C ALA A 202 -3.24 19.84 -0.11
N ASP A 203 -1.94 19.99 0.13
CA ASP A 203 -1.19 21.12 -0.42
C ASP A 203 -0.97 20.90 -1.92
N THR A 204 -1.91 21.42 -2.71
CA THR A 204 -1.90 21.35 -4.17
C THR A 204 -1.13 22.49 -4.81
N LYS A 205 -0.70 23.49 -4.02
CA LYS A 205 -0.03 24.68 -4.53
C LYS A 205 1.46 24.43 -4.77
N ASN A 206 2.07 23.55 -3.98
CA ASN A 206 3.49 23.27 -4.04
C ASN A 206 3.76 21.75 -4.09
N PRO A 207 3.29 21.02 -5.12
CA PRO A 207 3.64 19.62 -5.27
C PRO A 207 5.15 19.50 -5.47
N LYS A 208 5.79 18.59 -4.74
CA LYS A 208 7.17 18.21 -5.05
C LYS A 208 7.13 17.23 -6.22
N ILE A 209 7.75 17.63 -7.32
CA ILE A 209 7.84 16.82 -8.54
C ILE A 209 9.23 16.22 -8.60
N THR A 210 9.32 14.90 -8.69
CA THR A 210 10.61 14.20 -8.86
C THR A 210 10.56 13.23 -10.03
N PRO A 211 11.63 13.11 -10.83
CA PRO A 211 11.68 12.13 -11.92
C PRO A 211 11.89 10.71 -11.39
N ARG A 212 12.51 10.59 -10.20
CA ARG A 212 12.88 9.32 -9.59
C ARG A 212 13.02 9.49 -8.08
N MET A 213 12.50 8.53 -7.32
CA MET A 213 12.75 8.43 -5.88
C MET A 213 14.17 7.91 -5.60
N ARG A 214 14.70 8.32 -4.44
CA ARG A 214 15.92 7.71 -3.88
C ARG A 214 15.66 6.25 -3.51
N PRO A 215 16.70 5.39 -3.54
CA PRO A 215 16.59 4.02 -3.07
C PRO A 215 16.05 3.95 -1.64
N ALA A 216 15.31 2.89 -1.35
CA ALA A 216 14.94 2.52 0.02
C ALA A 216 16.19 2.02 0.79
N PRO A 217 16.11 1.79 2.11
CA PRO A 217 17.14 1.03 2.83
C PRO A 217 17.47 -0.29 2.11
N ASP A 218 18.73 -0.74 2.17
CA ASP A 218 19.26 -1.81 1.31
C ASP A 218 18.46 -3.12 1.37
N ASP A 219 17.99 -3.51 2.55
CA ASP A 219 17.16 -4.70 2.77
C ASP A 219 15.80 -4.57 2.08
N VAL A 220 15.14 -3.41 2.22
CA VAL A 220 13.87 -3.10 1.58
C VAL A 220 14.05 -3.00 0.06
N ASP A 221 15.11 -2.34 -0.42
CA ASP A 221 15.37 -2.16 -1.85
C ASP A 221 15.68 -3.50 -2.55
N ALA A 222 16.44 -4.39 -1.90
CA ALA A 222 16.72 -5.74 -2.42
C ALA A 222 15.44 -6.59 -2.53
N TRP A 223 14.56 -6.51 -1.55
CA TRP A 223 13.24 -7.15 -1.61
C TRP A 223 12.40 -6.57 -2.76
N LEU A 224 12.31 -5.25 -2.90
CA LEU A 224 11.53 -4.60 -3.97
C LEU A 224 12.05 -4.95 -5.37
N LYS A 225 13.37 -5.02 -5.56
CA LYS A 225 13.97 -5.51 -6.81
C LYS A 225 13.59 -6.96 -7.12
N THR A 226 13.51 -7.80 -6.10
CA THR A 226 13.11 -9.20 -6.25
C THR A 226 11.63 -9.31 -6.61
N ALA A 227 10.76 -8.56 -5.93
CA ALA A 227 9.35 -8.48 -6.23
C ALA A 227 9.10 -7.96 -7.67
N ALA A 228 9.83 -6.93 -8.11
CA ALA A 228 9.72 -6.38 -9.46
C ALA A 228 10.04 -7.41 -10.55
N LYS A 229 10.95 -8.34 -10.30
CA LYS A 229 11.34 -9.38 -11.27
C LYS A 229 10.33 -10.54 -11.36
N ARG A 230 9.49 -10.74 -10.33
CA ARG A 230 8.48 -11.80 -10.30
C ARG A 230 7.15 -11.35 -10.91
N ALA A 231 6.85 -10.05 -10.83
CA ALA A 231 5.68 -9.43 -11.45
C ALA A 231 5.82 -9.36 -12.97
#